data_AF-A0A7W4I398-F1
#
_entry.id   AF-A0A7W4I398-F1
#
_cell.length_a   1.000
_cell.length_b   1.000
_cell.length_c   1.000
_cell.angle_alpha   90.00
_cell.angle_beta   90.00
_cell.angle_gamma   90.00
#
_symmetry.space_group_name_H-M   'P 1'
#
loop_
_entity.id
_entity.type
_entity.pdbx_description
1 polymer ?
#
loop_
_entity_poly.entity_id
_entity_poly.type
_entity_poly.pdbx_seq_one_letter_code
_entity_poly.pdbx_strand_id
1 'polypeptide(L)' 'MGTLTIRTQPEHDTALVAVGNRLGEKTASQTLLKSLMTYERHCEEIERLRRELSAMKWERDELRGKIEDYKRAHNSLLAL' A
#
# COMPACT_ATOMS: atom_id res chain seq x y z
N MET A 1 -13.13 -19.37 -28.83
CA MET A 1 -12.54 -19.03 -27.51
C MET A 1 -11.11 -19.53 -27.50
N GLY A 2 -10.13 -18.65 -27.36
CA GLY A 2 -8.71 -19.05 -27.36
C GLY A 2 -8.32 -19.67 -26.03
N THR A 3 -7.65 -20.81 -26.04
CA THR A 3 -7.10 -21.46 -24.85
C THR A 3 -5.81 -20.73 -24.45
N LEU A 4 -5.81 -20.07 -23.30
CA LEU A 4 -4.61 -19.46 -22.75
C LEU A 4 -3.75 -20.56 -22.11
N THR A 5 -2.71 -21.01 -22.81
CA THR A 5 -1.73 -21.96 -22.27
C THR A 5 -0.54 -21.18 -21.71
N ILE A 6 -0.44 -21.11 -20.39
CA ILE A 6 0.71 -20.50 -19.72
C ILE A 6 1.77 -21.58 -19.55
N ARG A 7 2.96 -21.38 -20.15
CA ARG A 7 4.11 -22.23 -19.89
C ARG A 7 4.76 -21.79 -18.59
N THR A 8 4.47 -22.51 -17.51
CA THR A 8 5.10 -22.29 -16.21
C THR A 8 6.41 -23.07 -16.11
N GLN A 9 7.34 -22.53 -15.33
CA GLN A 9 8.54 -23.24 -14.88
C GLN A 9 8.22 -23.87 -13.52
N PRO A 10 8.98 -24.88 -13.05
CA PRO A 10 8.73 -25.54 -11.77
C PRO A 10 8.65 -24.55 -10.58
N GLU A 11 9.43 -23.47 -10.64
CA GLU A 11 9.42 -22.38 -9.68
C GLU A 11 8.08 -21.62 -9.67
N HIS A 12 7.49 -21.36 -10.85
CA HIS A 12 6.20 -20.70 -11.00
C HIS A 12 5.05 -21.56 -10.49
N ASP A 13 5.11 -22.87 -10.71
CA ASP A 13 4.11 -23.81 -10.19
C ASP A 13 4.17 -23.89 -8.66
N THR A 14 5.38 -23.88 -8.09
CA THR A 14 5.58 -23.86 -6.64
C THR A 14 5.02 -22.56 -6.03
N ALA A 15 5.29 -21.41 -6.65
CA ALA A 15 4.74 -20.13 -6.24
C ALA A 15 3.20 -20.10 -6.35
N LEU A 16 2.65 -20.66 -7.44
CA LEU A 16 1.21 -20.77 -7.65
C LEU A 16 0.53 -21.63 -6.59
N VAL A 17 1.09 -22.77 -6.23
CA VAL A 17 0.57 -23.62 -5.16
C VAL A 17 0.61 -22.88 -3.82
N ALA A 18 1.72 -22.21 -3.51
CA ALA A 18 1.84 -21.44 -2.27
C ALA A 18 0.82 -20.30 -2.17
N VAL A 19 0.61 -19.55 -3.26
CA VAL A 19 -0.39 -18.48 -3.33
C VAL A 19 -1.81 -19.05 -3.32
N GLY A 20 -2.05 -20.16 -4.02
CA GLY A 20 -3.34 -20.87 -4.03
C GLY A 20 -3.75 -21.30 -2.63
N ASN A 21 -2.83 -21.88 -1.86
CA ASN A 21 -3.06 -22.25 -0.45
C ASN A 21 -3.42 -21.05 0.43
N ARG A 22 -2.78 -19.89 0.21
CA ARG A 22 -3.09 -18.65 0.94
C ARG A 22 -4.44 -18.05 0.56
N LEU A 23 -4.83 -18.16 -0.71
CA LEU A 23 -6.08 -17.63 -1.25
C LEU A 23 -7.27 -18.60 -1.11
N GLY A 24 -7.02 -19.84 -0.68
CA GLY A 24 -8.02 -20.90 -0.56
C GLY A 24 -8.45 -21.52 -1.90
N GLU A 25 -7.65 -21.33 -2.96
CA GLU A 25 -7.98 -21.76 -4.31
C GLU A 25 -7.34 -23.10 -4.66
N LYS A 26 -8.10 -23.97 -5.34
CA LYS A 26 -7.69 -25.35 -5.66
C LYS A 26 -7.06 -25.51 -7.03
N THR A 27 -7.27 -24.55 -7.94
CA THR A 27 -6.77 -24.62 -9.32
C THR A 27 -5.85 -23.44 -9.62
N ALA A 28 -4.76 -23.70 -10.33
CA ALA A 28 -3.79 -22.67 -10.69
C ALA A 28 -4.42 -21.52 -11.50
N SER A 29 -5.43 -21.81 -12.34
CA SER A 29 -6.16 -20.81 -13.11
C SER A 29 -7.00 -19.89 -12.22
N GLN A 30 -7.70 -20.42 -11.21
CA GLN A 30 -8.43 -19.62 -10.23
C GLN A 30 -7.48 -18.82 -9.34
N THR A 31 -6.36 -19.41 -8.92
CA THR A 31 -5.32 -18.71 -8.17
C THR A 31 -4.78 -17.52 -8.96
N LEU A 32 -4.44 -17.69 -10.24
CA LEU A 32 -3.97 -16.60 -11.11
C LEU A 32 -5.01 -15.50 -11.25
N LEU A 33 -6.25 -15.86 -11.57
CA LEU A 33 -7.33 -14.89 -11.78
C LEU A 33 -7.60 -14.08 -10.51
N LYS A 34 -7.72 -14.77 -9.36
CA LYS A 34 -7.96 -14.12 -8.08
C LYS A 34 -6.78 -13.26 -7.65
N SER A 35 -5.55 -13.72 -7.87
CA SER A 35 -4.34 -12.95 -7.60
C SER A 35 -4.32 -11.65 -8.42
N LEU A 36 -4.66 -11.72 -9.71
CA LEU A 36 -4.74 -10.56 -10.60
C LEU A 36 -5.79 -9.55 -10.10
N MET A 37 -6.99 -10.02 -9.79
CA MET A 37 -8.07 -9.17 -9.25
C MET A 37 -7.69 -8.53 -7.91
N THR A 38 -6.99 -9.26 -7.04
CA THR A 38 -6.53 -8.71 -5.77
C THR A 38 -5.36 -7.74 -5.93
N TYR A 39 -4.50 -7.95 -6.92
CA TYR A 39 -3.33 -7.11 -7.15
C TYR A 39 -3.72 -5.67 -7.49
N GLU A 40 -4.65 -5.50 -8.43
CA GLU A 40 -5.13 -4.17 -8.82
C GLU A 40 -5.74 -3.41 -7.63
N ARG A 41 -6.61 -4.07 -6.86
CA ARG A 41 -7.19 -3.51 -5.64
C ARG A 41 -6.13 -3.14 -4.61
N HIS A 42 -5.10 -3.97 -4.44
CA HIS A 42 -4.00 -3.68 -3.52
C HIS A 42 -3.15 -2.50 -4.00
N CYS A 43 -2.93 -2.34 -5.31
CA CYS A 43 -2.26 -1.17 -5.86
C CYS A 43 -3.04 0.12 -5.55
N GLU A 44 -4.35 0.13 -5.79
CA GLU A 44 -5.21 1.28 -5.47
C GLU A 44 -5.20 1.61 -3.98
N GLU A 45 -5.26 0.60 -3.12
CA GLU A 45 -5.24 0.78 -1.67
C GLU A 45 -3.88 1.30 -1.18
N ILE A 46 -2.77 0.82 -1.76
CA ILE A 46 -1.43 1.35 -1.47
C ILE A 46 -1.34 2.82 -1.90
N GLU A 47 -1.88 3.20 -3.05
CA GLU A 47 -1.89 4.59 -3.49
C GLU A 47 -2.74 5.47 -2.56
N ARG A 48 -3.92 5.00 -2.15
CA ARG A 48 -4.78 5.69 -1.18
C ARG A 48 -4.04 5.92 0.14
N LEU A 49 -3.45 4.87 0.71
CA LEU A 49 -2.69 4.94 1.95
C LEU A 49 -1.48 5.86 1.84
N ARG A 50 -0.79 5.89 0.69
CA ARG A 50 0.32 6.84 0.45
C ARG A 50 -0.15 8.29 0.45
N ARG A 51 -1.32 8.58 -0.11
CA ARG A 51 -1.92 9.93 -0.09
C ARG A 51 -2.31 10.34 1.32
N GLU A 52 -3.00 9.47 2.06
CA GLU A 52 -3.38 9.71 3.45
C GLU A 52 -2.15 9.95 4.34
N LEU A 53 -1.12 9.12 4.20
CA LEU A 53 0.13 9.27 4.95
C LEU A 53 0.87 10.58 4.62
N SER A 54 0.80 11.02 3.37
CA SER A 54 1.38 12.30 2.95
C SER A 54 0.60 13.49 3.54
N ALA A 55 -0.74 13.43 3.53
CA ALA A 55 -1.58 14.45 4.14
C ALA A 55 -1.34 14.57 5.65
N MET A 56 -1.30 13.43 6.35
CA MET A 56 -1.03 13.39 7.80
C MET A 56 0.37 13.92 8.16
N LYS A 57 1.38 13.62 7.32
CA LYS A 57 2.73 14.19 7.50
C LYS A 57 2.71 15.71 7.34
N TRP A 58 2.01 16.20 6.32
CA TRP A 58 1.90 17.63 6.07
C TRP A 58 1.21 18.35 7.24
N GLU A 59 0.09 17.81 7.74
CA GLU A 59 -0.63 18.37 8.90
C GLU A 59 0.24 18.40 10.16
N ARG A 60 0.98 17.31 10.42
CA ARG A 60 1.93 17.26 11.54
C ARG A 60 3.01 18.34 11.43
N ASP A 61 3.56 18.53 10.24
CA ASP A 61 4.62 19.51 10.01
C ASP A 61 4.08 20.95 10.13
N GLU A 62 2.85 21.20 9.68
CA GLU A 62 2.16 22.47 9.88
C GLU A 62 1.92 22.77 11.37
N LEU A 63 1.38 21.80 12.12
CA LEU A 63 1.17 21.94 13.56
C LEU A 63 2.48 22.19 14.31
N ARG A 64 3.56 21.50 13.90
CA ARG A 64 4.89 21.72 14.46
C ARG A 64 5.38 23.15 14.22
N GLY A 65 5.19 23.68 13.01
CA GLY A 65 5.51 25.07 12.69
C GLY A 65 4.74 26.05 13.58
N LYS A 66 3.41 25.86 13.72
CA LYS A 66 2.57 26.69 14.60
C LYS A 66 3.05 26.67 16.06
N ILE A 67 3.48 25.51 16.57
CA ILE A 67 4.03 25.39 17.92
C ILE A 67 5.35 26.14 18.06
N GLU A 68 6.23 26.06 17.06
CA GLU A 68 7.51 26.78 17.08
C GLU A 68 7.31 28.30 17.01
N ASP A 69 6.37 28.77 16.18
CA ASP A 69 6.00 30.18 16.09
C ASP A 69 5.41 30.68 17.42
N TYR A 70 4.52 29.91 18.04
CA TYR A 70 3.97 30.23 19.35
C TYR A 70 5.07 30.32 20.42
N LYS A 71 5.99 29.36 20.46
CA LYS A 71 7.15 29.38 21.38
C LYS A 71 8.01 30.61 21.15
N ARG A 72 8.26 30.98 19.89
CA ARG A 72 9.06 32.17 19.55
C ARG A 72 8.37 33.44 20.02
N ALA A 73 7.07 33.59 19.74
CA ALA A 73 6.28 34.74 20.17
C ALA A 73 6.24 34.87 21.70
N HIS A 74 6.04 33.75 22.39
CA HIS A 74 6.04 33.70 23.86
C HIS A 74 7.39 34.10 24.45
N ASN A 75 8.49 33.59 23.91
CA ASN A 75 9.83 33.95 24.37
C ASN A 75 10.15 35.43 24.10
N SER A 76 9.74 35.99 22.97
CA SER A 76 9.91 37.42 22.67
C SER A 76 9.12 38.31 23.63
N LEU A 77 7.95 37.87 24.07
CA LEU A 77 7.13 38.57 25.06
C LEU A 77 7.73 38.54 26.47
N LEU A 78 8.41 37.46 26.84
CA LEU A 78 9.08 37.30 28.14
C LEU A 78 10.49 37.92 28.20
N ALA A 79 11.09 38.22 27.05
CA ALA A 79 12.41 38.84 26.95
C ALA A 79 12.37 40.38 26.95
N LEU A 80 11.18 40.98 27.02
CA LEU A 80 10.89 42.40 27.27
C LEU A 80 10.70 42.63 28.76
#